data_AF-A0AAW0V6N2-F1
#
_entry.id   AF-A0AAW0V6N2-F1
#
_cell.length_a   1.000
_cell.length_b   1.000
_cell.length_c   1.000
_cell.angle_alpha   90.00
_cell.angle_beta   90.00
_cell.angle_gamma   90.00
#
_symmetry.space_group_name_H-M   'P 1'
#
loop_
_entity.id
_entity.type
_entity.pdbx_description
1 polymer ?
#
loop_
_entity_poly.entity_id
_entity_poly.type
_entity_poly.pdbx_seq_one_letter_code
_entity_poly.pdbx_strand_id
1 'polypeptide(L)'
;MGLGTRGSRSSSAEVIQVHMFLGFLVRLIFVSYGEYHDRTNVLKYTDVDYHVFTDAAREVVEDFHIPGLSVATFGPQLILVLALGYKFRNRFDVPFALFTQTVVFVTFNKVVTSQYFMWYLLLLPLVVPRLSVSWQKAFVLASLWVGAQASWLLPAYLLEFHGINAFVPIWLEVDIKRVPIMLCLIVWTGPK
;
A
#
# COMPACT_ATOMS: atom_id res chain seq x y z
N MET A 1 -2.64 23.76 -44.17
CA MET A 1 -3.77 23.21 -43.38
C MET A 1 -3.18 22.64 -42.09
N GLY A 2 -3.12 23.43 -41.01
CA GLY A 2 -2.33 23.06 -39.83
C GLY A 2 -2.33 24.11 -38.73
N LEU A 3 -3.50 24.41 -38.16
CA LEU A 3 -3.64 25.23 -36.95
C LEU A 3 -4.84 24.71 -36.17
N GLY A 4 -4.61 23.87 -35.15
CA GLY A 4 -5.73 23.32 -34.39
C GLY A 4 -5.39 22.30 -33.31
N THR A 5 -4.32 22.47 -32.52
CA THR A 5 -4.08 21.60 -31.34
C THR A 5 -3.40 22.28 -30.14
N ARG A 6 -2.95 23.54 -30.26
CA ARG A 6 -2.17 24.20 -29.19
C ARG A 6 -3.03 24.71 -28.02
N GLY A 7 -4.28 25.09 -28.26
CA GLY A 7 -5.20 25.60 -27.23
C GLY A 7 -5.71 24.54 -26.23
N SER A 8 -5.89 23.29 -26.69
CA SER A 8 -6.39 22.20 -25.82
C SER A 8 -5.34 21.74 -24.79
N ARG A 9 -4.04 21.74 -25.14
CA ARG A 9 -2.98 21.33 -24.20
C ARG A 9 -2.72 22.33 -23.07
N SER A 10 -2.89 23.63 -23.32
CA SER A 10 -2.72 24.67 -22.28
C SER A 10 -3.80 24.54 -21.21
N SER A 11 -5.06 24.41 -21.63
CA SER A 11 -6.20 24.29 -20.73
C SER A 11 -6.10 23.03 -19.84
N SER A 12 -5.70 21.88 -20.39
CA SER A 12 -5.50 20.67 -19.58
C SER A 12 -4.36 20.82 -18.56
N ALA A 13 -3.28 21.52 -18.91
CA ALA A 13 -2.16 21.75 -18.01
C ALA A 13 -2.55 22.67 -16.84
N GLU A 14 -3.30 23.75 -17.11
CA GLU A 14 -3.83 24.65 -16.09
C GLU A 14 -4.77 23.94 -15.12
N VAL A 15 -5.67 23.10 -15.65
CA VAL A 15 -6.58 22.29 -14.81
C VAL A 15 -5.78 21.38 -13.89
N ILE A 16 -4.76 20.69 -14.40
CA ILE A 16 -3.90 19.81 -13.57
C ILE A 16 -3.17 20.63 -12.50
N GLN A 17 -2.62 21.79 -12.84
CA GLN A 17 -1.92 22.67 -11.89
C GLN A 17 -2.84 23.14 -10.76
N VAL A 18 -4.08 23.53 -11.07
CA VAL A 18 -5.07 23.94 -10.07
C VAL A 18 -5.42 22.78 -9.13
N HIS A 19 -5.62 21.57 -9.66
CA HIS A 19 -5.88 20.39 -8.83
C HIS A 19 -4.70 20.04 -7.94
N MET A 20 -3.47 20.11 -8.46
CA MET A 20 -2.25 19.87 -7.68
C MET A 20 -2.09 20.91 -6.55
N PHE A 21 -2.37 22.19 -6.84
CA PHE A 21 -2.29 23.26 -5.87
C PHE A 21 -3.36 23.13 -4.78
N LEU A 22 -4.62 22.89 -5.14
CA LEU A 22 -5.71 22.64 -4.20
C LEU A 22 -5.42 21.40 -3.33
N GLY A 23 -4.97 20.30 -3.94
CA GLY A 23 -4.57 19.09 -3.22
C GLY A 23 -3.43 19.34 -2.23
N PHE A 24 -2.45 20.16 -2.62
CA PHE A 24 -1.36 20.58 -1.74
C PHE A 24 -1.88 21.38 -0.54
N LEU A 25 -2.77 22.36 -0.76
CA LEU A 25 -3.36 23.15 0.32
C LEU A 25 -4.19 22.30 1.29
N VAL A 26 -5.06 21.43 0.77
CA VAL A 26 -5.84 20.49 1.60
C VAL A 26 -4.92 19.61 2.44
N ARG A 27 -3.80 19.16 1.86
CA ARG A 27 -2.82 18.35 2.58
C ARG A 27 -2.12 19.13 3.69
N LEU A 28 -1.75 20.40 3.45
CA LEU A 28 -1.21 21.26 4.50
C LEU A 28 -2.22 21.44 5.66
N ILE A 29 -3.49 21.68 5.33
CA ILE A 29 -4.56 21.80 6.33
C ILE A 29 -4.67 20.52 7.17
N PHE A 30 -4.71 19.35 6.53
CA PHE A 30 -4.81 18.09 7.28
C PHE A 30 -3.57 17.78 8.11
N VAL A 31 -2.37 18.12 7.62
CA VAL A 31 -1.13 17.96 8.40
C VAL A 31 -1.14 18.87 9.63
N SER A 32 -1.47 20.15 9.46
CA SER A 32 -1.56 21.09 10.58
C SER A 32 -2.66 20.70 11.58
N TYR A 33 -3.81 20.22 11.09
CA TYR A 33 -4.87 19.68 11.94
C TYR A 33 -4.41 18.44 12.72
N GLY A 34 -3.67 17.53 12.08
CA GLY A 34 -3.09 16.36 12.72
C GLY A 34 -2.19 16.73 13.91
N GLU A 35 -1.28 17.70 13.71
CA GLU A 35 -0.42 18.19 14.80
C GLU A 35 -1.22 18.85 15.93
N TYR A 36 -2.24 19.64 15.58
CA TYR A 36 -3.10 20.27 16.59
C TYR A 36 -3.89 19.22 17.39
N HIS A 37 -4.43 18.22 16.71
CA HIS A 37 -5.19 17.13 17.30
C HIS A 37 -4.32 16.30 18.26
N ASP A 38 -3.10 15.94 17.86
CA ASP A 38 -2.18 15.18 18.71
C ASP A 38 -1.72 15.95 19.95
N ARG A 39 -1.66 17.29 19.89
CA ARG A 39 -1.31 18.12 21.05
C ARG A 39 -2.46 18.32 22.04
N THR A 40 -3.70 18.27 21.57
CA THR A 40 -4.88 18.62 22.38
C THR A 40 -5.62 17.42 22.96
N ASN A 41 -5.48 16.23 22.35
CA ASN A 41 -6.14 15.03 22.84
C ASN A 41 -5.34 14.32 23.93
N VAL A 42 -6.07 13.79 24.92
CA VAL A 42 -5.53 13.06 26.07
C VAL A 42 -4.93 11.70 25.65
N LEU A 43 -5.49 11.09 24.61
CA LEU A 43 -5.01 9.85 24.01
C LEU A 43 -4.14 10.19 22.79
N LYS A 44 -2.83 9.94 22.89
CA LYS A 44 -1.92 10.04 21.76
C LYS A 44 -2.11 8.82 20.87
N TYR A 45 -2.40 9.04 19.60
CA TYR A 45 -2.92 8.00 18.73
C TYR A 45 -1.86 7.02 18.16
N THR A 46 -0.55 7.26 18.34
CA THR A 46 0.40 6.70 17.36
C THR A 46 1.74 6.14 17.88
N ASP A 47 2.23 6.47 19.08
CA ASP A 47 3.69 6.30 19.31
C ASP A 47 4.09 5.31 20.41
N VAL A 48 3.23 5.01 21.39
CA VAL A 48 3.66 4.18 22.53
C VAL A 48 3.95 2.73 22.11
N ASP A 49 3.10 2.14 21.27
CA ASP A 49 3.26 0.76 20.82
C ASP A 49 4.48 0.62 19.92
N TYR A 50 4.78 1.63 19.10
CA TYR A 50 5.94 1.59 18.22
C TYR A 50 7.25 1.51 19.02
N HIS A 51 7.36 2.28 20.10
CA HIS A 51 8.53 2.23 20.97
C HIS A 51 8.65 0.89 21.69
N VAL A 52 7.56 0.39 22.29
CA VAL A 52 7.56 -0.89 23.01
C VAL A 52 7.94 -2.06 22.10
N PHE A 53 7.34 -2.15 20.91
CA PHE A 53 7.67 -3.21 19.95
C PHE A 53 9.07 -3.08 19.36
N THR A 54 9.54 -1.86 19.09
CA THR A 54 10.89 -1.62 18.55
C THR A 54 11.96 -1.94 19.57
N ASP A 55 11.76 -1.56 20.83
CA ASP A 55 12.68 -1.86 21.91
C ASP A 55 12.69 -3.37 22.20
N ALA A 56 11.52 -4.01 22.29
CA ALA A 56 11.44 -5.47 22.42
C ALA A 56 12.12 -6.21 21.25
N ALA A 57 11.95 -5.74 20.02
CA ALA A 57 12.61 -6.32 18.85
C ALA A 57 14.13 -6.07 18.88
N ARG A 58 14.59 -4.92 19.40
CA ARG A 58 16.01 -4.60 19.56
C ARG A 58 16.66 -5.55 20.56
N GLU A 59 16.03 -5.78 21.71
CA GLU A 59 16.49 -6.72 22.73
C GLU A 59 16.61 -8.15 22.18
N VAL A 60 15.64 -8.61 21.38
CA VAL A 60 15.70 -9.94 20.74
C VAL A 60 16.83 -10.04 19.69
N VAL A 61 17.17 -8.93 19.03
CA VAL A 61 18.17 -8.90 17.95
C VAL A 61 19.60 -8.71 18.47
N GLU A 62 19.80 -8.17 19.67
CA GLU A 62 21.15 -8.02 20.27
C GLU A 62 21.90 -9.35 20.33
N ASP A 63 21.21 -10.47 20.56
CA ASP A 63 21.81 -11.81 20.59
C ASP A 63 22.07 -12.44 19.20
N PHE A 64 21.45 -11.92 18.12
CA PHE A 64 21.44 -12.54 16.78
C PHE A 64 21.84 -11.56 15.65
N HIS A 65 22.92 -10.81 15.84
CA HIS A 65 23.42 -9.88 14.82
C HIS A 65 24.06 -10.61 13.62
N ILE A 66 23.30 -10.83 12.54
CA ILE A 66 23.82 -11.28 11.24
C ILE A 66 24.08 -10.04 10.36
N PRO A 67 25.35 -9.68 10.09
CA PRO A 67 25.67 -8.50 9.28
C PRO A 67 25.03 -8.58 7.89
N GLY A 68 24.32 -7.52 7.51
CA GLY A 68 23.72 -7.40 6.16
C GLY A 68 22.41 -8.15 5.93
N LEU A 69 21.90 -8.95 6.89
CA LEU A 69 20.61 -9.64 6.73
C LEU A 69 19.45 -8.65 6.52
N SER A 70 19.46 -7.54 7.27
CA SER A 70 18.45 -6.48 7.12
C SER A 70 18.43 -5.85 5.73
N VAL A 71 19.57 -5.80 5.04
CA VAL A 71 19.68 -5.33 3.66
C VAL A 71 19.27 -6.44 2.69
N ALA A 72 19.72 -7.67 2.92
CA ALA A 72 19.40 -8.82 2.08
C ALA A 72 17.88 -9.10 1.98
N THR A 73 17.12 -8.84 3.04
CA THR A 73 15.64 -8.94 3.01
C THR A 73 14.95 -8.03 1.99
N PHE A 74 15.62 -6.97 1.50
CA PHE A 74 15.10 -6.13 0.41
C PHE A 74 15.37 -6.71 -0.99
N GLY A 75 16.20 -7.75 -1.10
CA GLY A 75 16.58 -8.37 -2.38
C GLY A 75 15.37 -8.77 -3.24
N PRO A 76 14.40 -9.56 -2.73
CA PRO A 76 13.21 -9.94 -3.49
C PRO A 76 12.39 -8.73 -3.97
N GLN A 77 12.22 -7.72 -3.11
CA GLN A 77 11.51 -6.49 -3.46
C GLN A 77 12.22 -5.75 -4.60
N LEU A 78 13.54 -5.55 -4.48
CA LEU A 78 14.35 -4.84 -5.46
C LEU A 78 14.34 -5.55 -6.81
N ILE A 79 14.51 -6.88 -6.82
CA ILE A 79 14.49 -7.69 -8.03
C ILE A 79 13.14 -7.54 -8.75
N LEU A 80 12.03 -7.63 -8.03
CA LEU A 80 10.69 -7.51 -8.61
C LEU A 80 10.41 -6.08 -9.12
N VAL A 81 10.78 -5.05 -8.36
CA VAL A 81 10.66 -3.64 -8.78
C VAL A 81 11.42 -3.41 -10.09
N LEU A 82 12.68 -3.86 -10.18
CA LEU A 82 13.48 -3.70 -11.39
C LEU A 82 12.93 -4.51 -12.56
N ALA A 83 12.55 -5.78 -12.32
CA ALA A 83 12.02 -6.65 -13.36
C ALA A 83 10.69 -6.14 -13.95
N LEU A 84 9.76 -5.69 -13.10
CA LEU A 84 8.47 -5.12 -13.54
C LEU A 84 8.66 -3.76 -14.20
N GLY A 85 9.59 -2.94 -13.70
CA GLY A 85 9.95 -1.65 -14.31
C GLY A 85 10.48 -1.84 -15.72
N TYR A 86 11.35 -2.83 -15.92
CA TYR A 86 11.85 -3.20 -17.25
C TYR A 86 10.74 -3.77 -18.15
N LYS A 87 9.91 -4.68 -17.62
CA LYS A 87 8.82 -5.34 -18.36
C LYS A 87 7.75 -4.36 -18.84
N PHE A 88 7.39 -3.36 -18.02
CA PHE A 88 6.33 -2.38 -18.32
C PHE A 88 6.87 -0.98 -18.65
N ARG A 89 8.07 -0.91 -19.26
CA ARG A 89 8.74 0.36 -19.59
C ARG A 89 8.03 1.21 -20.66
N ASN A 90 7.11 0.63 -21.42
CA ASN A 90 6.46 1.33 -22.53
C ASN A 90 5.52 2.41 -21.99
N ARG A 91 5.48 3.58 -22.65
CA ARG A 91 4.66 4.73 -22.22
C ARG A 91 3.17 4.42 -22.06
N PHE A 92 2.67 3.45 -22.81
CA PHE A 92 1.28 3.04 -22.74
C PHE A 92 1.00 2.24 -21.46
N ASP A 93 2.01 1.64 -20.84
CA ASP A 93 1.86 0.77 -19.67
C ASP A 93 2.10 1.50 -18.34
N VAL A 94 2.28 2.82 -18.34
CA VAL A 94 2.63 3.59 -17.12
C VAL A 94 1.63 3.38 -15.96
N PRO A 95 0.29 3.46 -16.14
CA PRO A 95 -0.64 3.20 -15.04
C PRO A 95 -0.52 1.78 -14.48
N PHE A 96 -0.26 0.81 -15.36
CA PHE A 96 -0.08 -0.59 -15.01
C PHE A 96 1.27 -0.83 -14.30
N ALA A 97 2.33 -0.15 -14.75
CA ALA A 97 3.62 -0.13 -14.10
C ALA A 97 3.48 0.45 -12.69
N LEU A 98 2.87 1.61 -12.52
CA LEU A 98 2.64 2.23 -11.20
C LEU A 98 1.82 1.32 -10.28
N PHE A 99 0.77 0.68 -10.81
CA PHE A 99 -0.02 -0.28 -10.05
C PHE A 99 0.82 -1.48 -9.60
N THR A 100 1.54 -2.14 -10.51
CA THR A 100 2.34 -3.33 -10.16
C THR A 100 3.50 -3.00 -9.24
N GLN A 101 4.13 -1.83 -9.40
CA GLN A 101 5.17 -1.32 -8.50
C GLN A 101 4.64 -1.07 -7.08
N THR A 102 3.48 -0.42 -6.96
CA THR A 102 2.87 -0.15 -5.65
C THR A 102 2.44 -1.44 -4.96
N VAL A 103 1.86 -2.40 -5.68
CA VAL A 103 1.50 -3.70 -5.11
C VAL A 103 2.73 -4.47 -4.64
N VAL A 104 3.83 -4.52 -5.42
CA VAL A 104 5.08 -5.16 -4.99
C VAL A 104 5.67 -4.46 -3.78
N PHE A 105 5.71 -3.12 -3.77
CA PHE A 105 6.19 -2.37 -2.62
C PHE A 105 5.43 -2.73 -1.35
N VAL A 106 4.10 -2.77 -1.40
CA VAL A 106 3.27 -3.10 -0.22
C VAL A 106 3.43 -4.56 0.19
N THR A 107 3.49 -5.49 -0.77
CA THR A 107 3.61 -6.94 -0.49
C THR A 107 4.92 -7.30 0.21
N PHE A 108 6.01 -6.65 -0.20
CA PHE A 108 7.35 -6.94 0.31
C PHE A 108 7.84 -5.94 1.36
N ASN A 109 7.02 -4.98 1.78
CA ASN A 109 7.39 -4.10 2.88
C ASN A 109 7.53 -4.91 4.18
N LYS A 110 8.45 -4.48 5.04
CA LYS A 110 8.66 -5.09 6.36
C LYS A 110 7.50 -4.82 7.31
N VAL A 111 6.89 -3.64 7.19
CA VAL A 111 5.72 -3.23 7.96
C VAL A 111 4.60 -2.91 6.99
N VAL A 112 3.39 -3.41 7.29
CA VAL A 112 2.21 -3.17 6.45
C VAL A 112 1.10 -2.59 7.31
N THR A 113 0.66 -1.38 6.96
CA THR A 113 -0.49 -0.70 7.57
C THR A 113 -1.66 -0.68 6.59
N SER A 114 -2.90 -0.56 7.09
CA SER A 114 -4.10 -0.52 6.23
C SER A 114 -4.08 0.63 5.22
N GLN A 115 -3.37 1.72 5.54
CA GLN A 115 -3.20 2.89 4.69
C GLN A 115 -2.57 2.54 3.33
N TYR A 116 -1.64 1.58 3.30
CA TYR A 116 -0.94 1.18 2.08
C TYR A 116 -1.88 0.59 1.02
N PHE A 117 -2.99 -0.01 1.46
CA PHE A 117 -3.95 -0.61 0.52
C PHE A 117 -4.63 0.42 -0.35
N MET A 118 -4.78 1.65 0.14
CA MET A 118 -5.33 2.73 -0.66
C MET A 118 -4.47 3.06 -1.89
N TRP A 119 -3.15 2.87 -1.81
CA TRP A 119 -2.24 3.29 -2.87
C TRP A 119 -2.49 2.54 -4.18
N TYR A 120 -2.68 1.22 -4.11
CA TYR A 120 -2.97 0.43 -5.30
C TYR A 120 -4.47 0.39 -5.62
N LEU A 121 -5.38 0.51 -4.64
CA LEU A 121 -6.82 0.58 -4.90
C LEU A 121 -7.20 1.83 -5.72
N LEU A 122 -6.53 2.96 -5.49
CA LEU A 122 -6.72 4.18 -6.30
C LEU A 122 -6.27 4.00 -7.75
N LEU A 123 -5.28 3.14 -8.00
CA LEU A 123 -4.78 2.83 -9.33
C LEU A 123 -5.61 1.74 -10.03
N LEU A 124 -6.37 0.93 -9.28
CA LEU A 124 -7.15 -0.19 -9.80
C LEU A 124 -8.13 0.22 -10.92
N PRO A 125 -8.95 1.29 -10.82
CA PRO A 125 -9.86 1.68 -11.89
C PRO A 125 -9.16 2.01 -13.22
N LEU A 126 -7.92 2.51 -13.16
CA LEU A 126 -7.12 2.87 -14.34
C LEU A 126 -6.58 1.63 -15.07
N VAL A 127 -6.39 0.52 -14.35
CA VAL A 127 -5.82 -0.72 -14.90
C VAL A 127 -6.88 -1.76 -15.24
N VAL A 128 -8.08 -1.69 -14.63
CA VAL A 128 -9.22 -2.61 -14.86
C VAL A 128 -9.49 -2.89 -16.36
N PRO A 129 -9.52 -1.89 -17.27
CA PRO A 129 -9.79 -2.15 -18.69
C PRO A 129 -8.75 -3.05 -19.38
N ARG A 130 -7.56 -3.18 -18.79
CA ARG A 130 -6.48 -4.03 -19.31
C ARG A 130 -6.47 -5.43 -18.71
N LEU A 131 -7.32 -5.69 -17.73
CA LEU A 131 -7.37 -6.98 -17.05
C LEU A 131 -8.16 -7.98 -17.87
N SER A 132 -7.61 -9.18 -18.01
CA SER A 132 -8.24 -10.34 -18.64
C SER A 132 -8.99 -11.21 -17.61
N VAL A 133 -9.42 -10.62 -16.49
CA VAL A 133 -10.02 -11.34 -15.36
C VAL A 133 -11.53 -11.48 -15.57
N SER A 134 -12.06 -12.70 -15.41
CA SER A 134 -13.52 -12.93 -15.44
C SER A 134 -14.20 -12.38 -14.19
N TRP A 135 -15.47 -12.00 -14.29
CA TRP A 135 -16.23 -11.49 -13.14
C TRP A 135 -16.26 -12.44 -11.94
N GLN A 136 -16.30 -13.75 -12.17
CA GLN A 136 -16.21 -14.76 -11.10
C GLN A 136 -14.86 -14.69 -10.37
N LYS A 137 -13.75 -14.63 -11.10
CA LYS A 137 -12.41 -14.48 -10.52
C LYS A 137 -12.28 -13.16 -9.78
N ALA A 138 -12.82 -12.07 -10.33
CA ALA A 138 -12.83 -10.76 -9.69
C ALA A 138 -13.61 -10.80 -8.36
N PHE A 139 -14.79 -11.43 -8.33
CA PHE A 139 -15.60 -11.58 -7.12
C PHE A 139 -14.89 -12.42 -6.06
N VAL A 140 -14.28 -13.54 -6.45
CA VAL A 140 -13.51 -14.39 -5.53
C VAL A 140 -12.32 -13.62 -4.95
N LEU A 141 -11.54 -12.92 -5.79
CA LEU A 141 -10.40 -12.12 -5.33
C LEU A 141 -10.83 -10.98 -4.39
N ALA A 142 -11.94 -10.29 -4.71
CA ALA A 142 -12.49 -9.25 -3.85
C ALA A 142 -12.95 -9.81 -2.49
N SER A 143 -13.61 -10.96 -2.50
CA SER A 143 -14.09 -11.62 -1.28
C SER A 143 -12.93 -12.11 -0.41
N LEU A 144 -11.89 -12.70 -1.01
CA LEU A 144 -10.67 -13.08 -0.33
C LEU A 144 -9.93 -11.87 0.25
N TRP A 145 -9.87 -10.76 -0.50
CA TRP A 145 -9.23 -9.53 -0.03
C TRP A 145 -9.99 -8.93 1.17
N VAL A 146 -11.31 -8.78 1.09
CA VAL A 146 -12.13 -8.27 2.21
C VAL A 146 -12.07 -9.22 3.41
N GLY A 147 -12.15 -10.53 3.17
CA GLY A 147 -12.05 -11.55 4.21
C GLY A 147 -10.73 -11.48 4.97
N ALA A 148 -9.61 -11.29 4.26
CA ALA A 148 -8.30 -11.12 4.89
C ALA A 148 -8.15 -9.80 5.67
N GLN A 149 -8.83 -8.73 5.24
CA GLN A 149 -8.88 -7.49 6.04
C GLN A 149 -9.66 -7.73 7.34
N ALA A 150 -10.81 -8.39 7.26
CA ALA A 150 -11.64 -8.68 8.41
C ALA A 150 -10.95 -9.64 9.39
N SER A 151 -10.31 -10.71 8.90
CA SER A 151 -9.57 -11.66 9.73
C SER A 151 -8.44 -11.00 10.50
N TRP A 152 -7.77 -10.03 9.88
CA TRP A 152 -6.71 -9.27 10.54
C TRP A 152 -7.23 -8.22 11.52
N LEU A 153 -8.22 -7.42 11.12
CA LEU A 153 -8.68 -6.29 11.92
C LEU A 153 -9.50 -6.72 13.14
N LEU A 154 -10.19 -7.86 13.06
CA LEU A 154 -11.00 -8.38 14.15
C LEU A 154 -10.20 -8.67 15.43
N PRO A 155 -9.12 -9.46 15.42
CA PRO A 155 -8.35 -9.72 16.64
C PRO A 155 -7.64 -8.46 17.15
N ALA A 156 -7.21 -7.56 16.27
CA ALA A 156 -6.67 -6.25 16.68
C ALA A 156 -7.74 -5.41 17.40
N TYR A 157 -8.97 -5.38 16.88
CA TYR A 157 -10.10 -4.70 17.51
C TYR A 157 -10.48 -5.31 18.86
N LEU A 158 -10.51 -6.64 18.96
CA LEU A 158 -10.83 -7.35 20.22
C LEU A 158 -9.76 -7.11 21.29
N LEU A 159 -8.48 -7.04 20.89
CA LEU A 159 -7.40 -6.71 21.79
C LEU A 159 -7.49 -5.26 22.27
N GLU A 160 -7.60 -4.31 21.34
CA GLU A 160 -7.52 -2.88 21.62
C GLU A 160 -8.76 -2.35 22.35
N PHE A 161 -9.96 -2.70 21.88
CA PHE A 161 -11.21 -2.08 22.36
C PHE A 161 -11.96 -2.95 23.37
N HIS A 162 -11.78 -4.27 23.33
CA HIS A 162 -12.45 -5.19 24.27
C HIS A 162 -11.49 -5.77 25.32
N GLY A 163 -10.17 -5.52 25.22
CA GLY A 163 -9.18 -6.04 26.16
C GLY A 163 -9.05 -7.57 26.14
N ILE A 164 -9.54 -8.24 25.10
CA ILE A 164 -9.49 -9.70 24.98
C ILE A 164 -8.12 -10.10 24.45
N ASN A 165 -7.44 -11.02 25.14
CA ASN A 165 -6.15 -11.52 24.70
C ASN A 165 -6.26 -12.21 23.32
N ALA A 166 -5.74 -11.53 22.30
CA ALA A 166 -5.73 -11.99 20.91
C ALA A 166 -4.30 -12.02 20.34
N PHE A 167 -3.26 -12.12 21.18
CA PHE A 167 -1.86 -12.09 20.72
C PHE A 167 -1.51 -13.23 19.75
N VAL A 168 -1.99 -14.45 20.04
CA VAL A 168 -1.75 -15.63 19.18
C VAL A 168 -2.38 -15.47 17.79
N PRO A 169 -3.69 -15.14 17.64
CA PRO A 169 -4.25 -14.90 16.33
C PRO A 169 -3.60 -13.70 15.62
N ILE A 170 -3.25 -12.61 16.32
CA ILE A 170 -2.51 -11.48 15.72
C ILE A 170 -1.17 -11.94 15.14
N TRP A 171 -0.44 -12.79 15.87
CA TRP A 171 0.85 -13.32 15.43
C TRP A 171 0.73 -14.23 14.21
N LEU A 172 -0.29 -15.11 14.17
CA LEU A 172 -0.54 -16.00 13.04
C LEU A 172 -0.98 -15.24 11.77
N GLU A 173 -1.63 -14.08 11.91
CA GLU A 173 -2.11 -13.30 10.77
C GLU A 173 -0.99 -12.60 9.98
N VAL A 174 0.23 -12.49 10.52
CA VAL A 174 1.38 -11.78 9.90
C VAL A 174 1.67 -12.27 8.47
N ASP A 175 1.50 -13.57 8.22
CA ASP A 175 1.74 -14.20 6.91
C ASP A 175 0.49 -14.24 6.00
N ILE A 176 -0.69 -14.42 6.59
CA ILE A 176 -1.96 -14.64 5.87
C ILE A 176 -2.36 -13.40 5.04
N LYS A 177 -2.09 -12.19 5.54
CA LYS A 177 -2.39 -10.92 4.85
C LYS A 177 -1.70 -10.77 3.50
N ARG A 178 -0.53 -11.39 3.32
CA ARG A 178 0.28 -11.24 2.10
C ARG A 178 -0.23 -12.14 0.98
N VAL A 179 -0.97 -13.20 1.32
CA VAL A 179 -1.46 -14.21 0.37
C VAL A 179 -2.46 -13.65 -0.66
N PRO A 180 -3.51 -12.88 -0.29
CA PRO A 180 -4.43 -12.31 -1.28
C PRO A 180 -3.76 -11.28 -2.21
N ILE A 181 -2.83 -10.48 -1.68
CA ILE A 181 -2.11 -9.45 -2.44
C ILE A 181 -1.16 -10.12 -3.46
N MET A 182 -0.50 -11.20 -3.05
CA MET A 182 0.39 -11.98 -3.90
C MET A 182 -0.39 -12.80 -4.94
N LEU A 183 -1.59 -13.31 -4.60
CA LEU A 183 -2.50 -13.91 -5.57
C LEU A 183 -2.99 -12.91 -6.61
N CYS A 184 -3.27 -11.66 -6.22
CA CYS A 184 -3.53 -10.57 -7.17
C CYS A 184 -2.34 -10.35 -8.12
N LEU A 185 -1.09 -10.42 -7.66
CA LEU A 185 0.09 -10.31 -8.54
C LEU A 185 0.24 -11.52 -9.50
N ILE A 186 0.01 -12.74 -9.01
CA ILE A 186 0.20 -13.99 -9.77
C ILE A 186 -0.88 -14.16 -10.84
N VAL A 187 -2.15 -13.86 -10.53
CA VAL A 187 -3.25 -13.96 -11.51
C VAL A 187 -3.12 -12.92 -12.63
N TRP A 188 -2.27 -11.90 -12.45
CA TRP A 188 -2.17 -10.71 -13.28
C TRP A 188 -0.97 -10.73 -14.23
N THR A 189 -0.15 -11.78 -14.24
CA THR A 189 0.96 -11.90 -15.19
C THR A 189 0.47 -12.28 -16.58
N GLY A 190 -0.14 -11.33 -17.29
CA GLY A 190 -0.47 -11.43 -18.72
C GLY A 190 -1.41 -10.32 -19.18
N PRO A 191 -0.95 -9.29 -19.92
CA PRO A 191 -1.86 -8.49 -20.72
C PRO A 191 -2.57 -9.39 -21.75
N LYS A 192 -3.76 -8.98 -22.20
CA LYS A 192 -4.34 -9.53 -23.42
C LYS A 192 -3.42 -9.28 -24.62
#